data_AF-A0A919SWN0-F1
#
_entry.id   AF-A0A919SWN0-F1
#
_cell.length_a   1.000
_cell.length_b   1.000
_cell.length_c   1.000
_cell.angle_alpha   90.00
_cell.angle_beta   90.00
_cell.angle_gamma   90.00
#
_symmetry.space_group_name_H-M   'P 1'
#
loop_
_entity.id
_entity.type
_entity.pdbx_description
1 polymer ?
#
loop_
_entity_poly.entity_id
_entity_poly.type
_entity_poly.pdbx_seq_one_letter_code
_entity_poly.pdbx_strand_id
1 'polypeptide(L)'
;MAIGSRSLGITGAMDVEELARLIGEVPGTQVSVEARVLVVRVPALGDQARLVPSDVLSHEVTVGPAGQPVVVLGIRRGHEQLPLIVTVDDLVFMPAYAADMVVKDAPMAVPDTPDLVAYSEMHRDVRALGKAIDDPDLELDPEVLGATLLVHRCFLAGAVRVGLWPVRVAAWWEYMWARVGKDLPVGPFRPDPQWDQLMAAVSEARRHAAAAKENEARPVP
;
A
#
# COMPACT_ATOMS: atom_id res chain seq x y z
N MET A 1 20.63 -10.17 -27.43
CA MET A 1 20.17 -8.92 -26.78
C MET A 1 20.65 -8.99 -25.34
N ALA A 2 21.73 -8.27 -25.02
CA ALA A 2 22.38 -8.36 -23.72
C ALA A 2 21.61 -7.48 -22.71
N ILE A 3 21.04 -8.11 -21.69
CA ILE A 3 20.43 -7.39 -20.56
C ILE A 3 21.61 -6.91 -19.70
N GLY A 4 21.98 -5.65 -19.85
CA GLY A 4 23.02 -5.03 -19.05
C GLY A 4 22.54 -4.85 -17.61
N SER A 5 22.80 -5.82 -16.75
CA SER A 5 22.70 -5.66 -15.30
C SER A 5 23.69 -4.58 -14.87
N ARG A 6 23.17 -3.47 -14.32
CA ARG A 6 24.00 -2.45 -13.66
C ARG A 6 23.98 -2.70 -12.15
N SER A 7 25.18 -2.84 -11.60
CA SER A 7 25.59 -2.70 -10.20
C SER A 7 24.50 -2.81 -9.12
N LEU A 8 24.45 -3.96 -8.44
CA LEU A 8 23.85 -4.07 -7.11
C LEU A 8 24.69 -3.26 -6.12
N GLY A 9 24.24 -2.06 -5.75
CA GLY A 9 24.90 -1.23 -4.74
C GLY A 9 24.52 -1.68 -3.34
N ILE A 10 25.42 -2.36 -2.63
CA ILE A 10 25.38 -2.41 -1.16
C ILE A 10 25.89 -1.04 -0.70
N THR A 11 24.99 -0.10 -0.46
CA THR A 11 25.38 1.27 -0.12
C THR A 11 25.89 1.35 1.32
N GLY A 12 26.90 2.18 1.55
CA GLY A 12 27.04 2.86 2.85
C GLY A 12 25.78 3.70 3.14
N ALA A 13 25.72 4.45 4.24
CA ALA A 13 24.52 5.21 4.56
C ALA A 13 24.10 6.13 3.39
N MET A 14 23.00 5.78 2.70
CA MET A 14 22.45 6.56 1.58
C MET A 14 21.94 7.89 2.11
N ASP A 15 22.33 8.99 1.45
CA ASP A 15 21.83 10.31 1.78
C ASP A 15 20.52 10.62 1.04
N VAL A 16 19.80 11.65 1.50
CA VAL A 16 18.48 12.00 0.95
C VAL A 16 18.56 12.56 -0.48
N GLU A 17 19.67 13.19 -0.85
CA GLU A 17 19.87 13.78 -2.19
C GLU A 17 20.24 12.70 -3.21
N GLU A 18 21.01 11.69 -2.81
CA GLU A 18 21.28 10.47 -3.56
C GLU A 18 19.97 9.71 -3.84
N LEU A 19 19.15 9.47 -2.81
CA LEU A 19 17.86 8.81 -2.98
C LEU A 19 16.92 9.63 -3.87
N ALA A 20 16.87 10.95 -3.70
CA ALA A 20 16.06 11.83 -4.55
C ALA A 20 16.48 11.77 -6.02
N ARG A 21 17.80 11.79 -6.29
CA ARG A 21 18.33 11.67 -7.66
C ARG A 21 17.98 10.31 -8.28
N LEU A 22 18.17 9.23 -7.52
CA LEU A 22 17.86 7.87 -7.95
C LEU A 22 16.39 7.74 -8.36
N ILE A 23 15.46 8.18 -7.51
CA ILE A 23 14.02 8.11 -7.84
C ILE A 23 13.65 9.07 -8.97
N GLY A 24 14.30 10.23 -9.04
CA GLY A 24 14.12 11.19 -10.13
C GLY A 24 14.49 10.65 -11.51
N GLU A 25 15.19 9.51 -11.62
CA GLU A 25 15.44 8.83 -12.90
C GLU A 25 14.18 8.14 -13.47
N VAL A 26 13.15 7.89 -12.66
CA VAL A 26 11.88 7.30 -13.10
C VAL A 26 10.95 8.41 -13.60
N PRO A 27 10.65 8.46 -14.92
CA PRO A 27 9.79 9.50 -15.49
C PRO A 27 8.42 9.54 -14.81
N GLY A 28 7.87 10.73 -14.64
CA GLY A 28 6.53 10.92 -14.06
C GLY A 28 6.48 10.86 -12.54
N THR A 29 7.54 10.40 -11.86
CA THR A 29 7.63 10.51 -10.40
C THR A 29 7.92 11.94 -9.97
N GLN A 30 7.31 12.34 -8.86
CA GLN A 30 7.56 13.62 -8.21
C GLN A 30 8.24 13.35 -6.87
N VAL A 31 9.37 13.99 -6.64
CA VAL A 31 10.13 13.85 -5.41
C VAL A 31 10.21 15.17 -4.67
N SER A 32 9.99 15.14 -3.36
CA SER A 32 10.24 16.26 -2.46
C SER A 32 10.91 15.77 -1.17
N VAL A 33 11.58 16.66 -0.45
CA VAL A 33 12.21 16.32 0.83
C VAL A 33 11.51 17.07 1.95
N GLU A 34 10.98 16.32 2.92
CA GLU A 34 10.32 16.84 4.11
C GLU A 34 11.03 16.31 5.35
N ALA A 35 11.64 17.20 6.15
CA ALA A 35 12.30 16.82 7.40
C ALA A 35 13.27 15.62 7.26
N ARG A 36 14.10 15.62 6.21
CA ARG A 36 15.06 14.54 5.84
C ARG A 36 14.42 13.21 5.42
N VAL A 37 13.12 13.20 5.15
CA VAL A 37 12.40 12.08 4.53
C VAL A 37 12.14 12.42 3.07
N LEU A 38 12.43 11.49 2.17
CA LEU A 38 12.04 11.63 0.77
C LEU A 38 10.55 11.29 0.64
N VAL A 39 9.77 12.20 0.09
CA VAL A 39 8.39 11.97 -0.30
C VAL A 39 8.36 11.70 -1.79
N VAL A 40 7.94 10.50 -2.16
CA VAL A 40 7.78 10.06 -3.54
C VAL A 40 6.30 10.05 -3.86
N ARG A 41 5.90 10.79 -4.90
CA ARG A 41 4.53 10.83 -5.38
C ARG A 41 4.50 10.34 -6.81
N VAL A 42 3.62 9.36 -7.06
CA VAL A 42 3.27 8.92 -8.41
C VAL A 42 1.89 9.50 -8.71
N PRO A 43 1.78 10.50 -9.62
CA PRO A 43 0.52 11.24 -9.83
C PRO A 43 -0.66 10.34 -10.17
N ALA A 44 -0.43 9.25 -10.92
CA ALA A 44 -1.47 8.29 -11.30
C ALA A 44 -2.14 7.60 -10.09
N LEU A 45 -1.41 7.44 -8.98
CA LEU A 45 -1.92 6.78 -7.77
C LEU A 45 -2.73 7.73 -6.88
N GLY A 46 -2.41 9.02 -6.92
CA GLY A 46 -2.99 10.01 -6.00
C GLY A 46 -2.61 9.77 -4.54
N ASP A 47 -1.48 9.10 -4.30
CA ASP A 47 -0.91 8.80 -2.98
C ASP A 47 0.61 9.03 -3.00
N GLN A 48 1.26 8.90 -1.85
CA GLN A 48 2.69 9.13 -1.68
C GLN A 48 3.35 8.10 -0.75
N ALA A 49 4.59 7.75 -1.07
CA ALA A 49 5.48 6.98 -0.20
C ALA A 49 6.44 7.91 0.53
N ARG A 50 6.68 7.64 1.81
CA ARG A 50 7.67 8.34 2.64
C ARG A 50 8.84 7.40 2.89
N LEU A 51 10.01 7.77 2.36
CA LEU A 51 11.22 6.96 2.41
C LEU A 51 12.26 7.65 3.30
N VAL A 52 12.67 6.96 4.35
CA VAL A 52 13.79 7.39 5.19
C VAL A 52 15.07 6.86 4.56
N PRO A 53 16.04 7.71 4.16
CA PRO A 53 17.25 7.25 3.46
C PRO A 53 18.04 6.20 4.23
N SER A 54 18.10 6.32 5.56
CA SER A 54 18.80 5.35 6.42
C SER A 54 18.16 3.96 6.43
N ASP A 55 16.92 3.82 5.93
CA ASP A 55 16.23 2.54 5.79
C ASP A 55 16.43 1.89 4.41
N VAL A 56 17.03 2.58 3.45
CA VAL A 56 17.34 2.01 2.14
C VAL A 56 18.66 1.24 2.23
N LEU A 57 18.58 -0.10 2.16
CA LEU A 57 19.71 -1.01 2.29
C LEU A 57 20.39 -1.34 0.96
N SER A 58 19.62 -1.33 -0.12
CA SER A 58 20.09 -1.61 -1.46
C SER A 58 19.24 -0.87 -2.46
N HIS A 59 19.79 -0.65 -3.64
CA HIS A 59 19.06 -0.15 -4.78
C HIS A 59 19.57 -0.77 -6.09
N GLU A 60 18.68 -0.84 -7.07
CA GLU A 60 18.97 -1.25 -8.44
C GLU A 60 18.14 -0.41 -9.41
N VAL A 61 18.77 0.09 -10.48
CA VAL A 61 18.06 0.70 -11.61
C VAL A 61 18.00 -0.33 -12.72
N THR A 62 16.78 -0.68 -13.12
CA THR A 62 16.52 -1.69 -14.15
C THR A 62 15.51 -1.18 -15.17
N VAL A 63 15.18 -2.02 -16.14
CA VAL A 63 14.20 -1.72 -17.18
C VAL A 63 13.02 -2.66 -17.02
N GLY A 64 11.83 -2.10 -16.84
CA GLY A 64 10.58 -2.84 -16.75
C GLY A 64 10.19 -3.50 -18.07
N PRO A 65 9.16 -4.37 -18.07
CA PRO A 65 8.74 -5.12 -19.26
C PRO A 65 8.37 -4.23 -20.46
N ALA A 66 7.86 -3.02 -20.20
CA ALA A 66 7.49 -2.04 -21.21
C ALA A 66 8.67 -1.16 -21.68
N GLY A 67 9.90 -1.52 -21.34
CA GLY A 67 11.11 -0.76 -21.73
C GLY A 67 11.34 0.52 -20.93
N GLN A 68 10.54 0.79 -19.89
CA GLN A 68 10.64 1.98 -19.05
C GLN A 68 11.61 1.75 -17.88
N PRO A 69 12.31 2.80 -17.40
CA PRO A 69 13.17 2.67 -16.23
C PRO A 69 12.35 2.38 -14.98
N VAL A 70 12.92 1.55 -14.11
CA VAL A 70 12.35 1.11 -12.83
C VAL A 70 13.44 1.16 -11.78
N VAL A 71 13.10 1.65 -10.58
CA VAL A 71 14.00 1.60 -9.42
C VAL A 71 13.49 0.56 -8.44
N VAL A 72 14.36 -0.39 -8.08
CA VAL A 72 14.10 -1.38 -7.02
C VAL A 72 14.88 -0.96 -5.78
N LEU A 73 14.18 -0.82 -4.66
CA LEU A 73 14.77 -0.51 -3.36
C LEU A 73 14.59 -1.68 -2.39
N GLY A 74 15.61 -1.94 -1.58
CA GLY A 74 15.51 -2.78 -0.40
C GLY A 74 15.27 -1.93 0.84
N ILE A 75 14.06 -1.98 1.41
CA ILE A 75 13.65 -1.19 2.56
C ILE A 75 13.78 -2.00 3.85
N ARG A 76 14.57 -1.52 4.80
CA ARG A 76 14.72 -2.13 6.12
C ARG A 76 13.46 -1.94 6.96
N ARG A 77 12.91 -3.04 7.48
CA ARG A 77 11.88 -3.02 8.54
C ARG A 77 12.20 -4.07 9.59
N GLY A 78 12.65 -3.62 10.77
CA GLY A 78 13.17 -4.51 11.79
C GLY A 78 14.37 -5.29 11.27
N HIS A 79 14.24 -6.62 11.21
CA HIS A 79 15.26 -7.54 10.69
C HIS A 79 15.07 -7.92 9.22
N GLU A 80 14.04 -7.38 8.56
CA GLU A 80 13.68 -7.73 7.19
C GLU A 80 14.09 -6.64 6.20
N GLN A 81 14.32 -7.08 4.95
CA GLN A 81 14.51 -6.23 3.78
C GLN A 81 13.31 -6.45 2.85
N LEU A 82 12.46 -5.44 2.72
CA LEU A 82 11.25 -5.47 1.91
C LEU A 82 11.49 -4.79 0.56
N PRO A 83 11.06 -5.39 -0.56
CA PRO A 83 11.17 -4.74 -1.86
C PRO A 83 10.16 -3.59 -1.97
N LEU A 84 10.64 -2.44 -2.45
CA LEU A 84 9.79 -1.39 -3.00
C LEU A 84 10.28 -1.07 -4.42
N ILE A 85 9.41 -1.30 -5.39
CA ILE A 85 9.70 -1.08 -6.80
C ILE A 85 8.92 0.16 -7.25
N VAL A 86 9.64 1.15 -7.76
CA VAL A 86 9.07 2.41 -8.27
C VAL A 86 9.06 2.36 -9.79
N THR A 87 7.86 2.44 -10.37
CA THR A 87 7.65 2.52 -11.82
C THR A 87 7.12 3.91 -12.19
N VAL A 88 6.96 4.15 -13.50
CA VAL A 88 6.43 5.41 -14.04
C VAL A 88 5.00 5.70 -13.55
N ASP A 89 4.23 4.65 -13.31
CA ASP A 89 2.79 4.70 -13.05
C ASP A 89 2.38 4.04 -11.73
N ASP A 90 3.28 3.35 -11.04
CA ASP A 90 2.94 2.55 -9.87
C ASP A 90 4.07 2.42 -8.84
N LEU A 91 3.69 1.85 -7.70
CA LEU A 91 4.55 1.39 -6.63
C LEU A 91 4.19 -0.07 -6.35
N VAL A 92 5.16 -0.96 -6.50
CA VAL A 92 4.97 -2.40 -6.29
C VAL A 92 5.72 -2.81 -5.03
N PHE A 93 5.07 -3.60 -4.18
CA PHE A 93 5.59 -3.99 -2.87
C PHE A 93 5.13 -5.39 -2.49
N MET A 94 5.81 -5.99 -1.50
CA MET A 94 5.42 -7.28 -0.95
C MET A 94 4.30 -7.11 0.09
N PRO A 95 3.17 -7.83 -0.03
CA PRO A 95 2.16 -7.91 1.02
C PRO A 95 2.73 -8.35 2.37
N ALA A 96 2.06 -8.00 3.48
CA ALA A 96 2.34 -8.66 4.75
C ALA A 96 1.86 -10.13 4.71
N TYR A 97 2.47 -11.01 5.50
CA TYR A 97 2.00 -12.38 5.59
C TYR A 97 0.68 -12.45 6.34
N ALA A 98 -0.26 -13.23 5.84
CA ALA A 98 -1.55 -13.50 6.49
C ALA A 98 -1.38 -14.04 7.92
N ALA A 99 -0.37 -14.88 8.16
CA ALA A 99 -0.04 -15.41 9.47
C ALA A 99 0.36 -14.33 10.50
N ASP A 100 0.84 -13.18 10.05
CA ASP A 100 1.19 -12.05 10.91
C ASP A 100 -0.02 -11.16 11.22
N MET A 101 -1.13 -11.31 10.49
CA MET A 101 -2.33 -10.48 10.65
C MET A 101 -3.34 -11.05 11.64
N VAL A 102 -3.41 -12.37 11.77
CA VAL A 102 -4.39 -13.06 12.62
C VAL A 102 -3.75 -13.62 13.88
N VAL A 103 -4.52 -13.71 14.97
CA VAL A 103 -4.04 -14.33 16.21
C VAL A 103 -3.61 -15.76 15.91
N LYS A 104 -2.53 -16.20 16.57
CA LYS A 104 -2.00 -17.55 16.43
C LYS A 104 -3.11 -18.59 16.65
N ASP A 105 -3.11 -19.63 15.81
CA ASP A 105 -4.06 -20.75 15.87
C ASP A 105 -5.53 -20.36 15.54
N ALA A 106 -5.76 -19.16 15.01
CA ALA A 106 -7.05 -18.81 14.44
C ALA A 106 -7.42 -19.78 13.30
N PRO A 107 -8.63 -20.39 13.32
CA PRO A 107 -9.08 -21.30 12.27
C PRO A 107 -9.41 -20.49 11.02
N MET A 108 -8.41 -20.27 10.17
CA MET A 108 -8.58 -19.53 8.92
C MET A 108 -7.75 -20.16 7.81
N ALA A 109 -8.37 -20.32 6.65
CA ALA A 109 -7.65 -20.64 5.43
C ALA A 109 -6.70 -19.49 5.13
N VAL A 110 -5.40 -19.76 5.14
CA VAL A 110 -4.40 -18.79 4.71
C VAL A 110 -4.49 -18.70 3.18
N PRO A 111 -4.92 -17.55 2.63
CA PRO A 111 -5.02 -17.42 1.18
C PRO A 111 -3.63 -17.43 0.55
N ASP A 112 -3.53 -17.98 -0.65
CA ASP A 112 -2.36 -17.80 -1.49
C ASP A 112 -2.30 -16.32 -1.92
N THR A 113 -1.31 -15.59 -1.44
CA THR A 113 -1.13 -14.17 -1.73
C THR A 113 -0.01 -14.00 -2.74
N PRO A 114 -0.15 -13.09 -3.72
CA PRO A 114 0.93 -12.82 -4.66
C PRO A 114 2.18 -12.31 -3.92
N ASP A 115 3.36 -12.68 -4.40
CA ASP A 115 4.64 -12.24 -3.82
C ASP A 115 4.82 -10.71 -3.88
N LEU A 116 4.25 -10.10 -4.91
CA LEU A 116 4.28 -8.66 -5.15
C LEU A 116 2.90 -8.20 -5.59
N VAL A 117 2.50 -7.01 -5.15
CA VAL A 117 1.26 -6.36 -5.58
C VAL A 117 1.55 -4.92 -5.94
N ALA A 118 0.94 -4.46 -7.03
CA ALA A 118 0.99 -3.06 -7.44
C ALA A 118 -0.03 -2.24 -6.63
N TYR A 119 0.29 -1.00 -6.25
CA TYR A 119 -0.65 -0.16 -5.51
C TYR A 119 -1.94 0.06 -6.30
N SER A 120 -1.83 0.29 -7.62
CA SER A 120 -3.02 0.48 -8.46
C SER A 120 -3.91 -0.76 -8.51
N GLU A 121 -3.33 -1.96 -8.53
CA GLU A 121 -4.04 -3.25 -8.48
C GLU A 121 -4.75 -3.42 -7.14
N MET A 122 -4.03 -3.24 -6.03
CA MET A 122 -4.63 -3.23 -4.68
C MET A 122 -5.81 -2.27 -4.62
N HIS A 123 -5.65 -1.02 -5.09
CA HIS A 123 -6.71 -0.03 -5.04
C HIS A 123 -7.90 -0.42 -5.91
N ARG A 124 -7.66 -0.90 -7.13
CA ARG A 124 -8.72 -1.35 -8.06
C ARG A 124 -9.52 -2.48 -7.45
N ASP A 125 -8.86 -3.49 -6.90
CA ASP A 125 -9.49 -4.73 -6.43
C ASP A 125 -10.29 -4.49 -5.15
N VAL A 126 -9.71 -3.76 -4.19
CA VAL A 126 -10.40 -3.34 -2.95
C VAL A 126 -11.64 -2.49 -3.28
N ARG A 127 -11.53 -1.57 -4.25
CA ARG A 127 -12.65 -0.74 -4.68
C ARG A 127 -13.72 -1.54 -5.44
N ALA A 128 -13.31 -2.50 -6.26
CA ALA A 128 -14.24 -3.34 -7.02
C ALA A 128 -15.11 -4.16 -6.08
N LEU A 129 -14.49 -4.84 -5.10
CA LEU A 129 -15.24 -5.58 -4.07
C LEU A 129 -16.12 -4.64 -3.23
N GLY A 130 -15.60 -3.47 -2.87
CA GLY A 130 -16.34 -2.47 -2.10
C GLY A 130 -17.59 -1.96 -2.80
N LYS A 131 -17.63 -1.94 -4.13
CA LYS A 131 -18.85 -1.63 -4.89
C LYS A 131 -19.80 -2.83 -4.99
N ALA A 132 -19.25 -4.04 -5.09
CA ALA A 132 -20.03 -5.25 -5.24
C ALA A 132 -20.79 -5.61 -3.95
N ILE A 133 -20.24 -5.26 -2.79
CA ILE A 133 -20.79 -5.69 -1.49
C ILE A 133 -22.18 -5.14 -1.14
N ASP A 134 -22.63 -4.09 -1.83
CA ASP A 134 -23.98 -3.54 -1.66
C ASP A 134 -24.99 -4.10 -2.68
N ASP A 135 -24.54 -4.96 -3.60
CA ASP A 135 -25.41 -5.62 -4.56
C ASP A 135 -26.22 -6.71 -3.85
N PRO A 136 -27.57 -6.58 -3.74
CA PRO A 136 -28.39 -7.55 -3.03
C PRO A 136 -28.47 -8.91 -3.72
N ASP A 137 -28.13 -8.98 -5.02
CA ASP A 137 -28.15 -10.22 -5.81
C ASP A 137 -26.78 -10.92 -5.81
N LEU A 138 -25.78 -10.33 -5.15
CA LEU A 138 -24.44 -10.90 -5.07
C LEU A 138 -24.37 -11.99 -4.00
N GLU A 139 -24.28 -13.24 -4.46
CA GLU A 139 -23.95 -14.38 -3.59
C GLU A 139 -22.42 -14.55 -3.50
N LEU A 140 -21.85 -14.20 -2.35
CA LEU A 140 -20.45 -14.51 -2.02
C LEU A 140 -20.38 -15.60 -0.96
N ASP A 141 -19.56 -16.60 -1.24
CA ASP A 141 -19.16 -17.58 -0.23
C ASP A 141 -18.45 -16.85 0.94
N PRO A 142 -18.91 -17.02 2.20
CA PRO A 142 -18.33 -16.33 3.35
C PRO A 142 -16.85 -16.65 3.60
N GLU A 143 -16.39 -17.87 3.29
CA GLU A 143 -14.98 -18.24 3.43
C GLU A 143 -14.14 -17.50 2.39
N VAL A 144 -14.61 -17.45 1.14
CA VAL A 144 -13.93 -16.71 0.06
C VAL A 144 -13.88 -15.20 0.37
N LEU A 145 -14.98 -14.63 0.85
CA LEU A 145 -15.05 -13.21 1.22
C LEU A 145 -14.14 -12.91 2.43
N GLY A 146 -14.15 -13.76 3.45
CA GLY A 146 -13.26 -13.66 4.61
C GLY A 146 -11.77 -13.70 4.20
N ALA A 147 -11.40 -14.68 3.38
CA ALA A 147 -10.05 -14.80 2.83
C ALA A 147 -9.66 -13.57 2.01
N THR A 148 -10.55 -13.08 1.13
CA THR A 148 -10.30 -11.89 0.30
C THR A 148 -10.09 -10.63 1.15
N LEU A 149 -10.90 -10.41 2.19
CA LEU A 149 -10.71 -9.27 3.09
C LEU A 149 -9.40 -9.37 3.89
N LEU A 150 -8.97 -10.59 4.25
CA LEU A 150 -7.65 -10.80 4.85
C LEU A 150 -6.53 -10.46 3.85
N VAL A 151 -6.61 -10.91 2.60
CA VAL A 151 -5.63 -10.54 1.55
C VAL A 151 -5.54 -9.03 1.40
N HIS A 152 -6.67 -8.33 1.31
CA HIS A 152 -6.68 -6.87 1.22
C HIS A 152 -6.04 -6.20 2.45
N ARG A 153 -6.24 -6.75 3.66
CA ARG A 153 -5.55 -6.27 4.87
C ARG A 153 -4.04 -6.49 4.78
N CYS A 154 -3.61 -7.64 4.24
CA CYS A 154 -2.20 -7.94 3.98
C CYS A 154 -1.57 -6.94 3.00
N PHE A 155 -2.30 -6.54 1.95
CA PHE A 155 -1.85 -5.52 1.01
C PHE A 155 -1.68 -4.16 1.69
N LEU A 156 -2.67 -3.72 2.48
CA LEU A 156 -2.60 -2.46 3.23
C LEU A 156 -1.42 -2.45 4.22
N ALA A 157 -1.23 -3.55 4.96
CA ALA A 157 -0.10 -3.69 5.87
C ALA A 157 1.24 -3.68 5.12
N GLY A 158 1.36 -4.39 3.99
CA GLY A 158 2.53 -4.35 3.12
C GLY A 158 2.87 -2.93 2.65
N ALA A 159 1.86 -2.19 2.19
CA ALA A 159 2.00 -0.80 1.76
C ALA A 159 2.54 0.08 2.90
N VAL A 160 1.94 0.01 4.09
CA VAL A 160 2.40 0.77 5.27
C VAL A 160 3.84 0.43 5.62
N ARG A 161 4.21 -0.86 5.56
CA ARG A 161 5.58 -1.30 5.83
C ARG A 161 6.59 -0.73 4.84
N VAL A 162 6.25 -0.44 3.59
CA VAL A 162 7.18 0.22 2.65
C VAL A 162 7.09 1.75 2.64
N GLY A 163 6.31 2.33 3.57
CA GLY A 163 6.21 3.79 3.75
C GLY A 163 5.05 4.46 2.99
N LEU A 164 4.15 3.69 2.38
CA LEU A 164 2.89 4.22 1.84
C LEU A 164 1.89 4.50 2.97
N TRP A 165 0.94 5.40 2.73
CA TRP A 165 -0.14 5.67 3.69
C TRP A 165 -1.52 5.63 3.01
N PRO A 166 -2.03 4.41 2.68
CA PRO A 166 -3.14 4.19 1.76
C PRO A 166 -4.53 4.49 2.34
N VAL A 167 -4.77 5.71 2.84
CA VAL A 167 -6.01 6.11 3.53
C VAL A 167 -7.25 5.84 2.68
N ARG A 168 -7.19 6.10 1.37
CA ARG A 168 -8.35 5.89 0.46
C ARG A 168 -8.71 4.42 0.30
N VAL A 169 -7.70 3.55 0.20
CA VAL A 169 -7.90 2.10 0.03
C VAL A 169 -8.35 1.50 1.36
N ALA A 170 -7.75 1.94 2.47
CA ALA A 170 -8.15 1.57 3.82
C ALA A 170 -9.61 1.95 4.13
N ALA A 171 -10.08 3.09 3.62
CA ALA A 171 -11.47 3.51 3.76
C ALA A 171 -12.47 2.56 3.07
N TRP A 172 -12.10 1.98 1.93
CA TRP A 172 -12.89 0.94 1.26
C TRP A 172 -12.84 -0.39 2.01
N TRP A 173 -11.68 -0.76 2.55
CA TRP A 173 -11.56 -1.94 3.38
C TRP A 173 -12.47 -1.86 4.61
N GLU A 174 -12.40 -0.75 5.36
CA GLU A 174 -13.23 -0.53 6.54
C GLU A 174 -14.72 -0.53 6.18
N TYR A 175 -15.08 0.07 5.04
CA TYR A 175 -16.45 0.08 4.54
C TYR A 175 -17.03 -1.32 4.35
N MET A 176 -16.25 -2.23 3.75
CA MET A 176 -16.64 -3.62 3.56
C MET A 176 -16.70 -4.35 4.91
N TRP A 177 -15.64 -4.22 5.72
CA TRP A 177 -15.55 -4.88 7.02
C TRP A 177 -16.72 -4.50 7.94
N ALA A 178 -17.12 -3.23 7.99
CA ALA A 178 -18.25 -2.77 8.78
C ALA A 178 -19.60 -3.38 8.35
N ARG A 179 -19.73 -3.81 7.09
CA ARG A 179 -20.96 -4.40 6.55
C ARG A 179 -21.05 -5.90 6.81
N VAL A 180 -19.98 -6.61 6.47
CA VAL A 180 -20.00 -8.08 6.43
C VAL A 180 -19.13 -8.74 7.49
N GLY A 181 -18.14 -8.02 8.05
CA GLY A 181 -17.04 -8.61 8.82
C GLY A 181 -17.48 -9.37 10.07
N LYS A 182 -18.63 -9.02 10.66
CA LYS A 182 -19.17 -9.70 11.85
C LYS A 182 -19.58 -11.16 11.59
N ASP A 183 -19.93 -11.49 10.34
CA ASP A 183 -20.48 -12.80 9.95
C ASP A 183 -19.45 -13.67 9.22
N LEU A 184 -18.24 -13.15 8.98
CA LEU A 184 -17.21 -13.86 8.24
C LEU A 184 -16.36 -14.76 9.15
N PRO A 185 -15.90 -15.91 8.64
CA PRO A 185 -14.98 -16.81 9.35
C PRO A 185 -13.55 -16.29 9.31
N VAL A 186 -13.34 -15.05 9.75
CA VAL A 186 -12.03 -14.42 9.90
C VAL A 186 -11.67 -14.44 11.38
N GLY A 187 -10.55 -15.08 11.71
CA GLY A 187 -10.03 -15.07 13.07
C GLY A 187 -9.79 -13.65 13.60
N PRO A 188 -9.68 -13.44 14.91
CA PRO A 188 -9.39 -12.11 15.45
C PRO A 188 -8.06 -11.60 14.88
N PHE A 189 -8.05 -10.35 14.41
CA PHE A 189 -6.83 -9.70 13.98
C PHE A 189 -5.93 -9.42 15.19
N ARG A 190 -4.61 -9.50 14.97
CA ARG A 190 -3.63 -9.10 15.97
C ARG A 190 -3.69 -7.59 16.17
N PRO A 191 -3.41 -7.12 17.41
CA PRO A 191 -3.20 -5.70 17.64
C PRO A 191 -2.08 -5.16 16.75
N ASP A 192 -2.36 -4.07 16.05
CA ASP A 192 -1.43 -3.42 15.14
C ASP A 192 -1.56 -1.90 15.31
N PRO A 193 -0.63 -1.24 16.03
CA PRO A 193 -0.67 0.20 16.23
C PRO A 193 -0.60 1.03 14.94
N GLN A 194 0.02 0.50 13.87
CA GLN A 194 0.07 1.19 12.59
C GLN A 194 -1.29 1.12 11.90
N TRP A 195 -1.97 -0.03 12.01
CA TRP A 195 -3.36 -0.17 11.57
C TRP A 195 -4.28 0.81 12.28
N ASP A 196 -4.17 0.93 13.61
CA ASP A 196 -4.98 1.86 14.40
C ASP A 196 -4.79 3.31 13.96
N GLN A 197 -3.55 3.72 13.69
CA GLN A 197 -3.24 5.03 13.13
C GLN A 197 -3.83 5.23 11.73
N LEU A 198 -3.78 4.20 10.88
CA LEU A 198 -4.38 4.26 9.55
C LEU A 198 -5.91 4.40 9.64
N MET A 199 -6.57 3.67 10.53
CA MET A 199 -8.02 3.79 10.76
C MET A 199 -8.41 5.15 11.36
N ALA A 200 -7.56 5.72 12.21
CA ALA A 200 -7.74 7.08 12.70
C ALA A 200 -7.67 8.11 11.55
N ALA A 201 -6.70 7.96 10.64
CA ALA A 201 -6.59 8.80 9.45
C ALA A 201 -7.78 8.65 8.49
N VAL A 202 -8.31 7.42 8.33
CA VAL A 202 -9.56 7.17 7.58
C VAL A 202 -10.72 7.94 8.21
N SER A 203 -10.86 7.87 9.53
CA SER A 203 -11.92 8.56 10.27
C SER A 203 -11.83 10.09 10.12
N GLU A 204 -10.61 10.63 10.17
CA GLU A 204 -10.35 12.05 9.95
C GLU A 204 -10.68 12.49 8.52
N ALA A 205 -10.22 11.75 7.51
CA ALA A 205 -10.51 12.04 6.11
C ALA A 205 -12.02 12.05 5.84
N ARG A 206 -12.79 11.14 6.46
CA ARG A 206 -14.25 11.12 6.36
C ARG A 206 -14.90 12.36 7.00
N ARG A 207 -14.40 12.83 8.14
CA ARG A 207 -14.88 14.09 8.77
C ARG A 207 -14.64 15.29 7.85
N HIS A 208 -13.45 15.41 7.27
CA HIS A 208 -13.16 16.50 6.33
C HIS A 208 -14.03 16.45 5.07
N ALA A 209 -14.26 15.25 4.52
CA ALA A 209 -15.14 15.08 3.36
C ALA A 209 -16.61 15.44 3.67
N ALA A 210 -17.10 15.11 4.87
CA ALA A 210 -18.45 15.50 5.30
C ALA A 210 -18.58 17.01 5.48
N ALA A 211 -17.61 17.65 6.13
CA ALA A 211 -17.59 19.11 6.32
C ALA A 211 -17.49 19.88 4.99
N ALA A 212 -16.72 19.36 4.02
CA ALA A 212 -16.65 19.95 2.68
C ALA A 212 -18.01 19.92 1.97
N LYS A 213 -18.72 18.80 2.01
CA LYS A 213 -20.07 18.67 1.45
C LYS A 213 -21.08 19.61 2.10
N GLU A 214 -20.99 19.80 3.42
CA GLU A 214 -21.86 20.72 4.15
C GLU A 214 -21.61 22.18 3.75
N ASN A 215 -20.34 22.57 3.57
CA ASN A 215 -19.97 23.90 3.10
C ASN A 215 -20.41 24.17 1.65
N GLU A 216 -20.36 23.17 0.77
CA GLU A 216 -20.89 23.27 -0.61
C GLU A 216 -22.42 23.36 -0.65
N ALA A 217 -23.12 22.75 0.30
CA ALA A 217 -24.58 22.75 0.38
C ALA A 217 -25.17 24.05 0.99
N ARG A 218 -24.33 24.92 1.54
CA ARG A 218 -24.77 26.17 2.18
C ARG A 218 -24.94 27.25 1.10
N PRO A 219 -26.17 27.80 0.88
CA PRO A 219 -26.36 28.84 -0.11
C PRO A 219 -25.58 30.10 0.30
N VAL A 220 -24.88 30.69 -0.68
CA VAL A 220 -24.20 31.98 -0.51
C VAL A 220 -25.28 33.03 -0.21
N PRO A 221 -25.13 33.82 0.88
CA PRO A 221 -26.11 34.82 1.27
C PRO A 221 -26.27 35.96 0.25
#